data_AF-A0A3A1QR31-F1
#
_entry.id   AF-A0A3A1QR31-F1
#
_cell.length_a   1.000
_cell.length_b   1.000
_cell.length_c   1.000
_cell.angle_alpha   90.00
_cell.angle_beta   90.00
_cell.angle_gamma   90.00
#
_symmetry.space_group_name_H-M   'P 1'
#
loop_
_entity.id
_entity.type
_entity.pdbx_description
1 polymer ?
#
loop_
_entity_poly.entity_id
_entity_poly.type
_entity_poly.pdbx_seq_one_letter_code
_entity_poly.pdbx_strand_id
1 'polypeptide(L)'
;MDDYMGEKNNTPFKESKLIPSAATYVILAFLFSAVPEWSKTIFIMNSIVAGTALLITVIYWKVAEYKRRYFSVASYCLLFTISFTSVQPVLRVSWAEGNSLWMYLGFLWIVTFMVTHILKEGIFQAFSKTFESRFSISFHIVLFGVLFTAPIVIFLTNLESIFNQNTQFFLLGMLLYVISLFLLIMLPALLKHPKDIIKERNPGVRPD
;
A
#
# COMPACT_ATOMS: atom_id res chain seq x y z
N MET A 1 -5.46 -21.17 27.18
CA MET A 1 -5.68 -19.73 26.96
C MET A 1 -4.58 -19.15 26.05
N ASP A 2 -3.35 -19.67 26.11
CA ASP A 2 -2.20 -19.23 25.29
C ASP A 2 -2.31 -19.47 23.78
N ASP A 3 -3.06 -20.49 23.33
CA ASP A 3 -3.16 -20.83 21.91
C ASP A 3 -3.91 -19.76 21.07
N TYR A 4 -4.64 -18.85 21.73
CA TYR A 4 -5.36 -17.75 21.08
C TYR A 4 -4.56 -16.45 21.00
N MET A 5 -3.54 -16.24 21.86
CA MET A 5 -2.82 -14.97 21.96
C MET A 5 -1.74 -14.79 20.88
N GLY A 6 -1.48 -15.82 20.07
CA GLY A 6 -0.46 -15.83 19.03
C GLY A 6 0.93 -16.03 19.63
N GLU A 7 1.79 -16.75 18.91
CA GLU A 7 3.17 -17.03 19.35
C GLU A 7 3.91 -15.73 19.74
N LYS A 8 4.46 -15.72 20.96
CA LYS A 8 5.39 -14.66 21.40
C LYS A 8 6.52 -14.55 20.39
N ASN A 9 6.92 -13.31 20.09
CA ASN A 9 7.92 -13.07 19.06
C ASN A 9 9.33 -13.48 19.52
N ASN A 10 9.69 -14.73 19.24
CA ASN A 10 11.06 -15.24 19.37
C ASN A 10 11.66 -15.59 18.00
N THR A 11 11.24 -14.87 16.95
CA THR A 11 11.54 -15.22 15.56
C THR A 11 13.04 -15.14 15.27
N PRO A 12 13.72 -16.27 14.94
CA PRO A 12 15.14 -16.25 14.62
C PRO A 12 15.39 -15.49 13.31
N PHE A 13 16.60 -14.98 13.12
CA PHE A 13 16.96 -14.17 11.95
C PHE A 13 16.64 -14.87 10.62
N LYS A 14 16.86 -16.18 10.51
CA LYS A 14 16.56 -16.97 9.31
C LYS A 14 15.07 -16.96 8.93
N GLU A 15 14.18 -16.93 9.92
CA GLU A 15 12.72 -16.92 9.72
C GLU A 15 12.13 -15.51 9.63
N SER A 16 12.91 -14.49 10.02
CA SER A 16 12.47 -13.10 10.00
C SER A 16 12.10 -12.59 8.61
N LYS A 17 12.63 -13.20 7.53
CA LYS A 17 12.52 -12.71 6.15
C LYS A 17 13.11 -11.31 5.94
N LEU A 18 13.98 -10.82 6.83
CA LEU A 18 14.60 -9.50 6.69
C LEU A 18 15.46 -9.37 5.44
N ILE A 19 16.27 -10.37 5.10
CA ILE A 19 17.10 -10.37 3.89
C ILE A 19 16.24 -10.26 2.62
N PRO A 20 15.25 -11.14 2.37
CA PRO A 20 14.42 -11.02 1.18
C PRO A 20 13.58 -9.73 1.16
N SER A 21 13.13 -9.22 2.31
CA SER A 21 12.46 -7.91 2.38
C SER A 21 13.41 -6.76 2.01
N ALA A 22 14.63 -6.74 2.54
CA ALA A 22 15.64 -5.75 2.21
C ALA A 22 16.01 -5.77 0.72
N ALA A 23 16.21 -6.97 0.15
CA ALA A 23 16.46 -7.13 -1.28
C ALA A 23 15.29 -6.59 -2.11
N THR A 24 14.05 -6.92 -1.73
CA THR A 24 12.86 -6.42 -2.41
C THR A 24 12.76 -4.89 -2.37
N TYR A 25 13.02 -4.27 -1.21
CA TYR A 25 13.02 -2.81 -1.07
C TYR A 25 14.03 -2.14 -2.01
N VAL A 26 15.24 -2.68 -2.08
CA VAL A 26 16.29 -2.18 -2.98
C VAL A 26 15.86 -2.34 -4.44
N ILE A 27 15.38 -3.53 -4.83
CA ILE A 27 14.94 -3.79 -6.21
C ILE A 27 13.83 -2.83 -6.62
N LEU A 28 12.82 -2.62 -5.77
CA LEU A 28 11.72 -1.69 -6.04
C LEU A 28 12.24 -0.25 -6.21
N ALA A 29 13.15 0.18 -5.33
CA ALA A 29 13.72 1.52 -5.43
C ALA A 29 14.52 1.72 -6.72
N PHE A 30 15.29 0.74 -7.18
CA PHE A 30 15.99 0.81 -8.45
C PHE A 30 15.04 0.76 -9.65
N LEU A 31 14.14 -0.23 -9.68
CA LEU A 31 13.28 -0.49 -10.83
C LEU A 31 12.37 0.70 -11.15
N PHE A 32 11.66 1.22 -10.17
CA PHE A 32 10.72 2.33 -10.40
C PHE A 32 11.41 3.68 -10.62
N SER A 33 12.67 3.82 -10.19
CA SER A 33 13.46 5.01 -10.50
C SER A 33 13.98 5.04 -11.93
N ALA A 34 14.04 3.87 -12.57
CA ALA A 34 14.44 3.72 -13.97
C ALA A 34 13.26 3.85 -14.96
N VAL A 35 12.02 3.95 -14.49
CA VAL A 35 10.82 4.01 -15.36
C VAL A 35 10.18 5.41 -15.35
N PRO A 36 9.94 6.05 -16.52
CA PRO A 36 10.32 5.61 -17.87
C PRO A 36 11.81 5.74 -18.18
N GLU A 37 12.50 6.67 -17.53
CA GLU A 37 13.94 6.91 -17.67
C GLU A 37 14.60 7.03 -16.29
N TRP A 38 15.91 6.87 -16.20
CA TRP A 38 16.63 7.02 -14.92
C TRP A 38 16.50 8.42 -14.34
N SER A 39 16.04 8.52 -13.10
CA SER A 39 16.00 9.78 -12.35
C SER A 39 16.68 9.66 -10.99
N LYS A 40 17.74 10.46 -10.78
CA LYS A 40 18.45 10.53 -9.51
C LYS A 40 17.54 11.03 -8.38
N THR A 41 16.69 12.01 -8.65
CA THR A 41 15.76 12.57 -7.67
C THR A 41 14.76 11.53 -7.19
N ILE A 42 14.19 10.77 -8.14
CA ILE A 42 13.24 9.69 -7.82
C ILE A 42 13.94 8.55 -7.08
N PHE A 43 15.17 8.22 -7.46
CA PHE A 43 15.98 7.22 -6.77
C PHE A 43 16.24 7.58 -5.31
N ILE A 44 16.59 8.83 -5.03
CA ILE A 44 16.79 9.31 -3.65
C ILE A 44 15.49 9.20 -2.86
N MET A 45 14.38 9.67 -3.42
CA MET A 45 13.06 9.58 -2.79
C MET A 45 12.65 8.13 -2.47
N ASN A 46 12.81 7.23 -3.44
CA ASN A 46 12.52 5.81 -3.27
C ASN A 46 13.43 5.15 -2.24
N SER A 47 14.71 5.52 -2.22
CA SER A 47 15.67 5.01 -1.24
C SER A 47 15.33 5.46 0.18
N ILE A 48 14.84 6.69 0.36
CA ILE A 48 14.39 7.19 1.67
C ILE A 48 13.17 6.38 2.15
N VAL A 49 12.17 6.17 1.29
CA VAL A 49 10.97 5.39 1.65
C VAL A 49 11.33 3.94 1.95
N ALA A 50 12.11 3.29 1.09
CA ALA A 50 12.61 1.94 1.27
C ALA A 50 13.43 1.77 2.56
N GLY A 51 14.35 2.71 2.83
CA GLY A 51 15.17 2.71 4.03
C GLY A 51 14.34 2.88 5.31
N THR A 52 13.34 3.76 5.27
CA THR A 52 12.41 3.97 6.39
C THR A 52 11.56 2.72 6.63
N ALA A 53 11.02 2.10 5.57
CA ALA A 53 10.25 0.86 5.65
C ALA A 53 11.07 -0.30 6.22
N LEU A 54 12.34 -0.44 5.79
CA LEU A 54 13.26 -1.43 6.32
C LEU A 54 13.57 -1.17 7.80
N LEU A 55 13.84 0.08 8.18
CA LEU A 55 14.11 0.45 9.57
C LEU A 55 12.93 0.10 10.48
N ILE A 56 11.71 0.45 10.09
CA ILE A 56 10.49 0.09 10.83
C ILE A 56 10.37 -1.44 10.95
N THR A 57 10.62 -2.18 9.87
CA THR A 57 10.58 -3.64 9.87
C THR A 57 11.58 -4.23 10.87
N VAL A 58 12.82 -3.71 10.92
CA VAL A 58 13.86 -4.14 11.85
C VAL A 58 13.50 -3.80 13.31
N ILE A 59 12.98 -2.60 13.56
CA ILE A 59 12.54 -2.20 14.91
C ILE A 59 11.43 -3.14 15.40
N TYR A 60 10.42 -3.39 14.58
CA TYR A 60 9.32 -4.29 14.96
C TYR A 60 9.74 -5.75 15.06
N TRP A 61 10.78 -6.19 14.35
CA TRP A 61 11.35 -7.53 14.57
C TRP A 61 11.88 -7.68 16.00
N LYS A 62 12.46 -6.63 16.58
CA LYS A 62 13.03 -6.63 17.94
C LYS A 62 12.01 -6.34 19.04
N VAL A 63 11.04 -5.46 18.77
CA VAL A 63 10.16 -4.89 19.81
C VAL A 63 8.76 -5.50 19.80
N ALA A 64 8.30 -6.11 18.70
CA ALA A 64 6.95 -6.67 18.67
C ALA A 64 6.80 -7.80 19.69
N GLU A 65 5.74 -7.71 20.51
CA GLU A 65 5.38 -8.73 21.49
C GLU A 65 5.00 -10.06 20.82
N TYR A 66 4.28 -9.98 19.69
CA TYR A 66 3.74 -11.13 18.96
C TYR A 66 4.33 -11.27 17.56
N LYS A 67 4.64 -12.51 17.17
CA LYS A 67 5.15 -12.84 15.82
C LYS A 67 4.22 -12.37 14.71
N ARG A 68 2.90 -12.52 14.92
CA ARG A 68 1.88 -12.03 13.98
C ARG A 68 1.94 -10.52 13.80
N ARG A 69 2.18 -9.75 14.87
CA ARG A 69 2.29 -8.28 14.79
C ARG A 69 3.51 -7.87 13.98
N TYR A 70 4.65 -8.55 14.19
CA TYR A 70 5.85 -8.35 13.39
C TYR A 70 5.58 -8.53 11.88
N PHE A 71 5.06 -9.70 11.47
CA PHE A 71 4.80 -9.98 10.05
C PHE A 71 3.74 -9.05 9.43
N SER A 72 2.74 -8.63 10.22
CA SER A 72 1.73 -7.67 9.76
C SER A 72 2.34 -6.31 9.44
N VAL A 73 3.22 -5.79 10.32
CA VAL A 73 3.92 -4.52 10.11
C VAL A 73 4.92 -4.63 8.96
N ALA A 74 5.69 -5.73 8.88
CA ALA A 74 6.60 -5.98 7.77
C ALA A 74 5.87 -5.99 6.41
N SER A 75 4.70 -6.63 6.36
CA SER A 75 3.86 -6.68 5.15
C SER A 75 3.28 -5.30 4.82
N TYR A 76 2.84 -4.55 5.84
CA TYR A 76 2.40 -3.16 5.66
C TYR A 76 3.49 -2.30 5.03
N CYS A 77 4.71 -2.33 5.59
CA CYS A 77 5.85 -1.56 5.08
C CYS A 77 6.20 -1.94 3.63
N LEU A 78 6.13 -3.23 3.30
CA LEU A 78 6.38 -3.73 1.95
C LEU A 78 5.31 -3.24 0.96
N LEU A 79 4.03 -3.45 1.27
CA LEU A 79 2.93 -3.05 0.39
C LEU A 79 2.84 -1.53 0.24
N PHE A 80 3.14 -0.77 1.30
CA PHE A 80 3.22 0.67 1.23
C PHE A 80 4.34 1.10 0.27
N THR A 81 5.51 0.47 0.36
CA THR A 81 6.63 0.77 -0.55
C THR A 81 6.26 0.44 -1.99
N ILE A 82 5.66 -0.72 -2.26
CA ILE A 82 5.20 -1.11 -3.61
C ILE A 82 4.17 -0.10 -4.12
N SER A 83 3.19 0.29 -3.30
CA SER A 83 2.18 1.28 -3.65
C SER A 83 2.82 2.62 -4.00
N PHE A 84 3.71 3.11 -3.14
CA PHE A 84 4.42 4.38 -3.31
C PHE A 84 5.31 4.41 -4.56
N THR A 85 6.02 3.32 -4.87
CA THR A 85 6.87 3.27 -6.07
C THR A 85 6.05 3.12 -7.35
N SER A 86 4.94 2.38 -7.28
CA SER A 86 4.06 2.10 -8.43
C SER A 86 3.30 3.32 -8.94
N VAL A 87 3.09 4.35 -8.11
CA VAL A 87 2.42 5.60 -8.55
C VAL A 87 3.31 6.44 -9.48
N GLN A 88 4.64 6.28 -9.39
CA GLN A 88 5.58 7.23 -9.97
C GLN A 88 5.63 7.24 -11.50
N PRO A 89 5.57 6.09 -12.21
CA PRO A 89 5.64 6.10 -13.67
C PRO A 89 4.57 6.99 -14.31
N VAL A 90 3.29 6.90 -13.87
CA VAL A 90 2.23 7.74 -14.44
C VAL A 90 2.42 9.22 -14.07
N LEU A 91 2.79 9.52 -12.82
CA LEU A 91 3.04 10.91 -12.41
C LEU A 91 4.16 11.55 -13.22
N ARG A 92 5.22 10.80 -13.50
CA ARG A 92 6.37 11.28 -14.29
C ARG A 92 6.01 11.53 -15.74
N VAL A 93 5.29 10.60 -16.38
CA VAL A 93 4.85 10.78 -17.77
C VAL A 93 3.90 11.96 -17.88
N SER A 94 2.91 12.05 -16.99
CA SER A 94 1.98 13.20 -16.93
C SER A 94 2.70 14.54 -16.69
N TRP A 95 3.68 14.57 -15.78
CA TRP A 95 4.49 15.77 -15.56
C TRP A 95 5.30 16.16 -16.80
N ALA A 96 5.95 15.19 -17.46
CA ALA A 96 6.79 15.43 -18.63
C ALA A 96 5.99 15.93 -19.84
N GLU A 97 4.74 15.48 -19.99
CA GLU A 97 3.80 15.92 -21.02
C GLU A 97 3.19 17.31 -20.73
N GLY A 98 3.52 17.93 -19.58
CA GLY A 98 3.07 19.27 -19.23
C GLY A 98 1.59 19.38 -18.88
N ASN A 99 0.88 18.25 -18.74
CA ASN A 99 -0.52 18.24 -18.33
C ASN A 99 -0.66 18.39 -16.81
N SER A 100 -1.80 18.88 -16.32
CA SER A 100 -2.08 19.01 -14.88
C SER A 100 -2.50 17.68 -14.23
N LEU A 101 -2.50 16.57 -14.98
CA LEU A 101 -3.01 15.28 -14.51
C LEU A 101 -2.17 14.74 -13.33
N TRP A 102 -0.85 14.98 -13.33
CA TRP A 102 0.01 14.53 -12.24
C TRP A 102 -0.41 15.13 -10.88
N MET A 103 -0.92 16.37 -10.84
CA MET A 103 -1.43 16.98 -9.60
C MET A 103 -2.68 16.25 -9.11
N TYR A 104 -3.60 15.98 -10.02
CA TYR A 104 -4.84 15.26 -9.70
C TYR A 104 -4.54 13.84 -9.18
N LEU A 105 -3.67 13.09 -9.87
CA LEU A 105 -3.28 11.75 -9.47
C LEU A 105 -2.50 11.75 -8.14
N GLY A 106 -1.57 12.69 -7.96
CA GLY A 106 -0.84 12.83 -6.69
C GLY A 106 -1.78 13.17 -5.53
N PHE A 107 -2.71 14.10 -5.74
CA PHE A 107 -3.71 14.47 -4.74
C PHE A 107 -4.65 13.30 -4.41
N LEU A 108 -5.17 12.60 -5.42
CA LEU A 108 -6.05 11.45 -5.24
C LEU A 108 -5.35 10.34 -4.45
N TRP A 109 -4.07 10.08 -4.72
CA TRP A 109 -3.27 9.11 -3.97
C TRP A 109 -3.13 9.51 -2.49
N ILE A 110 -2.78 10.77 -2.21
CA ILE A 110 -2.64 11.28 -0.84
C ILE A 110 -3.96 11.23 -0.08
N VAL A 111 -5.06 11.68 -0.71
CA VAL A 111 -6.39 11.66 -0.10
C VAL A 111 -6.81 10.22 0.18
N THR A 112 -6.58 9.30 -0.76
CA THR A 112 -6.88 7.87 -0.56
C THR A 112 -6.11 7.33 0.64
N PHE A 113 -4.81 7.59 0.73
CA PHE A 113 -3.99 7.18 1.87
C PHE A 113 -4.51 7.74 3.21
N MET A 114 -4.84 9.03 3.26
CA MET A 114 -5.35 9.68 4.47
C MET A 114 -6.70 9.13 4.89
N VAL A 115 -7.66 9.07 3.97
CA VAL A 115 -9.02 8.59 4.24
C VAL A 115 -8.99 7.14 4.70
N THR A 116 -8.19 6.28 4.07
CA THR A 116 -8.12 4.87 4.46
C THR A 116 -7.53 4.69 5.86
N HIS A 117 -6.54 5.50 6.23
CA HIS A 117 -5.96 5.45 7.59
C HIS A 117 -6.89 6.03 8.66
N ILE A 118 -7.65 7.08 8.34
CA ILE A 118 -8.67 7.63 9.25
C ILE A 118 -9.78 6.59 9.49
N LEU A 119 -10.21 5.89 8.44
CA LEU A 119 -11.30 4.91 8.49
C LEU A 119 -10.82 3.48 8.79
N LYS A 120 -9.60 3.30 9.33
CA LYS A 120 -8.96 1.99 9.50
C LYS A 120 -9.84 0.93 10.17
N GLU A 121 -10.63 1.31 11.17
CA GLU A 121 -11.51 0.38 11.90
C GLU A 121 -12.68 -0.07 11.03
N GLY A 122 -13.30 0.86 10.32
CA GLY A 122 -14.37 0.55 9.38
C GLY A 122 -13.86 -0.32 8.23
N ILE A 123 -12.67 -0.04 7.70
CA ILE A 123 -12.05 -0.83 6.63
C ILE A 123 -11.78 -2.26 7.09
N PHE A 124 -11.24 -2.44 8.29
CA PHE A 124 -11.05 -3.77 8.86
C PHE A 124 -12.38 -4.52 9.02
N GLN A 125 -13.42 -3.86 9.51
CA GLN A 125 -14.77 -4.44 9.60
C GLN A 125 -15.33 -4.80 8.23
N ALA A 126 -15.11 -3.96 7.21
CA ALA A 126 -15.55 -4.23 5.84
C ALA A 126 -14.87 -5.47 5.23
N PHE A 127 -13.59 -5.70 5.52
CA PHE A 127 -12.87 -6.89 5.04
C PHE A 127 -13.14 -8.16 5.84
N SER A 128 -13.44 -8.03 7.14
CA SER A 128 -13.72 -9.18 8.01
C SER A 128 -15.16 -9.67 7.91
N LYS A 129 -16.10 -8.76 7.64
CA LYS A 129 -17.55 -9.01 7.52
C LYS A 129 -18.07 -8.48 6.18
N THR A 130 -17.56 -9.05 5.11
CA THR A 130 -17.79 -8.57 3.75
C THR A 130 -19.29 -8.58 3.42
N PHE A 131 -19.82 -7.41 3.05
CA PHE A 131 -21.21 -7.17 2.67
C PHE A 131 -22.26 -7.38 3.78
N GLU A 132 -21.84 -7.54 5.05
CA GLU A 132 -22.79 -7.72 6.15
C GLU A 132 -23.32 -6.39 6.72
N SER A 133 -22.56 -5.30 6.57
CA SER A 133 -22.96 -3.97 7.06
C SER A 133 -23.16 -2.97 5.92
N ARG A 134 -24.06 -1.99 6.14
CA ARG A 134 -24.23 -0.86 5.20
C ARG A 134 -22.91 -0.15 4.93
N PHE A 135 -22.06 0.01 5.97
CA PHE A 135 -20.72 0.55 5.82
C PHE A 135 -19.85 -0.32 4.90
N SER A 136 -19.83 -1.64 5.09
CA SER A 136 -19.05 -2.56 4.22
C SER A 136 -19.50 -2.47 2.77
N ILE A 137 -20.82 -2.45 2.52
CA ILE A 137 -21.37 -2.35 1.16
C ILE A 137 -20.97 -1.02 0.53
N SER A 138 -21.20 0.11 1.22
CA SER A 138 -20.82 1.44 0.74
C SER A 138 -19.32 1.56 0.49
N PHE A 139 -18.48 1.01 1.38
CA PHE A 139 -17.04 0.99 1.21
C PHE A 139 -16.60 0.25 -0.05
N HIS A 140 -17.13 -0.95 -0.32
CA HIS A 140 -16.78 -1.70 -1.53
C HIS A 140 -17.27 -0.99 -2.79
N ILE A 141 -18.47 -0.38 -2.77
CA ILE A 141 -18.96 0.42 -3.90
C ILE A 141 -18.03 1.61 -4.18
N VAL A 142 -17.62 2.35 -3.14
CA VAL A 142 -16.68 3.47 -3.28
C VAL A 142 -15.31 2.99 -3.77
N LEU A 143 -14.80 1.87 -3.24
CA LEU A 143 -13.56 1.23 -3.69
C LEU A 143 -13.62 0.90 -5.17
N PHE A 144 -14.65 0.18 -5.62
CA PHE A 144 -14.84 -0.12 -7.04
C PHE A 144 -14.99 1.16 -7.85
N GLY A 145 -15.76 2.14 -7.37
CA GLY A 145 -15.91 3.44 -8.00
C GLY A 145 -14.57 4.13 -8.23
N VAL A 146 -13.70 4.21 -7.22
CA VAL A 146 -12.35 4.81 -7.35
C VAL A 146 -11.47 4.01 -8.32
N LEU A 147 -11.51 2.67 -8.26
CA LEU A 147 -10.72 1.80 -9.14
C LEU A 147 -11.15 1.88 -10.60
N PHE A 148 -12.44 2.12 -10.90
CA PHE A 148 -12.94 2.27 -12.27
C PHE A 148 -12.86 3.72 -12.77
N THR A 149 -13.09 4.71 -11.91
CA THR A 149 -13.04 6.13 -12.31
C THR A 149 -11.62 6.59 -12.61
N ALA A 150 -10.61 6.13 -11.86
CA ALA A 150 -9.22 6.48 -12.12
C ALA A 150 -8.76 6.17 -13.57
N PRO A 151 -8.87 4.94 -14.10
CA PRO A 151 -8.48 4.64 -15.47
C PRO A 151 -9.35 5.36 -16.51
N ILE A 152 -10.64 5.59 -16.23
CA ILE A 152 -11.54 6.33 -17.14
C ILE A 152 -11.10 7.80 -17.26
N VAL A 153 -10.84 8.48 -16.14
CA VAL A 153 -10.38 9.88 -16.14
C VAL A 153 -9.05 10.00 -16.85
N ILE A 154 -8.12 9.07 -16.58
CA ILE A 154 -6.81 9.08 -17.22
C ILE A 154 -6.93 8.86 -18.74
N PHE A 155 -7.79 7.93 -19.17
CA PHE A 155 -8.05 7.67 -20.59
C PHE A 155 -8.66 8.89 -21.30
N LEU A 156 -9.72 9.48 -20.74
CA LEU A 156 -10.43 10.62 -21.33
C LEU A 156 -9.55 11.86 -21.45
N THR A 157 -8.67 12.10 -20.47
CA THR A 157 -7.79 13.27 -20.44
C THR A 157 -6.58 13.17 -21.38
N ASN A 158 -6.31 11.97 -21.93
CA ASN A 158 -5.10 11.69 -22.71
C ASN A 158 -5.41 11.02 -24.06
N LEU A 159 -6.64 11.12 -24.55
CA LEU A 159 -7.04 10.54 -25.84
C LEU A 159 -6.13 10.97 -27.01
N GLU A 160 -5.63 12.21 -26.98
CA GLU A 160 -4.73 12.75 -28.01
C GLU A 160 -3.26 12.35 -27.80
N SER A 161 -2.82 12.17 -26.55
CA SER A 161 -1.43 11.80 -26.21
C SER A 161 -1.17 10.28 -26.24
N ILE A 162 -2.22 9.45 -26.20
CA ILE A 162 -2.15 7.99 -26.37
C ILE A 162 -1.58 7.58 -27.74
N PHE A 163 -1.44 8.50 -28.70
CA PHE A 163 -0.80 8.25 -29.99
C PHE A 163 0.69 8.64 -30.08
N ASN A 164 1.32 9.11 -28.99
CA ASN A 164 2.73 9.52 -28.97
C ASN A 164 3.70 8.41 -28.47
N GLN A 165 5.02 8.64 -28.61
CA GLN A 165 6.08 7.66 -28.31
C GLN A 165 6.12 7.12 -26.86
N ASN A 166 5.40 7.72 -25.91
CA ASN A 166 5.39 7.32 -24.50
C ASN A 166 4.17 6.51 -24.05
N THR A 167 3.27 6.15 -24.97
CA THR A 167 2.00 5.45 -24.64
C THR A 167 2.22 4.17 -23.83
N GLN A 168 3.27 3.41 -24.10
CA GLN A 168 3.54 2.16 -23.37
C GLN A 168 3.84 2.41 -21.89
N PHE A 169 4.66 3.41 -21.58
CA PHE A 169 4.97 3.77 -20.20
C PHE A 169 3.80 4.42 -19.48
N PHE A 170 2.97 5.16 -20.22
CA PHE A 170 1.73 5.70 -19.70
C PHE A 170 0.72 4.61 -19.32
N LEU A 171 0.47 3.65 -20.21
CA LEU A 171 -0.42 2.50 -19.96
C LEU A 171 0.09 1.63 -18.81
N LEU A 172 1.39 1.34 -18.77
CA LEU A 172 2.01 0.64 -17.65
C LEU A 172 1.83 1.44 -16.35
N GLY A 173 2.09 2.74 -16.38
CA GLY A 173 1.89 3.64 -15.24
C GLY A 173 0.44 3.66 -14.75
N MET A 174 -0.54 3.65 -15.65
CA MET A 174 -1.96 3.56 -15.29
C MET A 174 -2.28 2.26 -14.55
N LEU A 175 -1.82 1.13 -15.09
CA LEU A 175 -2.03 -0.18 -14.46
C LEU A 175 -1.42 -0.20 -13.05
N LEU A 176 -0.19 0.29 -12.93
CA LEU A 176 0.53 0.39 -11.66
C LEU A 176 -0.15 1.36 -10.68
N TYR A 177 -0.77 2.43 -11.18
CA TYR A 177 -1.53 3.38 -10.37
C TYR A 177 -2.80 2.73 -9.77
N VAL A 178 -3.54 1.95 -10.56
CA VAL A 178 -4.70 1.19 -10.06
C VAL A 178 -4.27 0.18 -9.00
N ILE A 179 -3.17 -0.55 -9.25
CA ILE A 179 -2.58 -1.47 -8.26
C ILE A 179 -2.18 -0.69 -6.99
N SER A 180 -1.56 0.47 -7.14
CA SER A 180 -1.13 1.32 -6.03
C SER A 180 -2.31 1.74 -5.15
N LEU A 181 -3.42 2.19 -5.74
CA LEU A 181 -4.64 2.55 -5.01
C LEU A 181 -5.27 1.35 -4.30
N PHE A 182 -5.35 0.20 -4.98
CA PHE A 182 -5.84 -1.03 -4.35
C PHE A 182 -5.02 -1.39 -3.11
N LEU A 183 -3.69 -1.35 -3.22
CA LEU A 183 -2.80 -1.61 -2.10
C LEU A 183 -3.01 -0.62 -0.95
N LEU A 184 -3.12 0.68 -1.23
CA LEU A 184 -3.38 1.71 -0.20
C LEU A 184 -4.63 1.44 0.62
N ILE A 185 -5.68 0.91 -0.02
CA ILE A 185 -6.95 0.65 0.63
C ILE A 185 -6.87 -0.60 1.53
N MET A 186 -6.02 -1.55 1.18
CA MET A 186 -5.76 -2.75 2.00
C MET A 186 -4.85 -2.47 3.21
N LEU A 187 -3.98 -1.45 3.13
CA LEU A 187 -2.96 -1.18 4.15
C LEU A 187 -3.48 -1.10 5.59
N PRO A 188 -4.56 -0.36 5.91
CA PRO A 188 -5.02 -0.20 7.28
C PRO A 188 -5.47 -1.51 7.92
N ALA A 189 -5.96 -2.47 7.12
CA ALA A 189 -6.38 -3.78 7.61
C ALA A 189 -5.20 -4.57 8.21
N LEU A 190 -3.97 -4.32 7.75
CA LEU A 190 -2.75 -4.94 8.27
C LEU A 190 -2.25 -4.31 9.57
N LEU A 191 -2.77 -3.14 9.96
CA LEU A 191 -2.36 -2.46 11.21
C LEU A 191 -3.23 -2.81 12.41
N LYS A 192 -4.31 -3.58 12.25
CA LYS A 192 -5.16 -4.03 13.36
C LYS A 192 -4.33 -4.89 14.33
N HIS A 193 -4.43 -4.60 15.63
CA HIS A 193 -3.66 -5.36 16.63
C HIS A 193 -4.27 -6.76 16.81
N PRO A 194 -3.47 -7.83 16.98
CA PRO A 194 -3.99 -9.17 17.21
C PRO A 194 -5.01 -9.25 18.36
N LYS A 195 -4.76 -8.53 19.46
CA LYS A 195 -5.67 -8.43 20.63
C LYS A 195 -7.06 -7.90 20.24
N ASP A 196 -7.14 -6.92 19.35
CA ASP A 196 -8.41 -6.32 18.92
C ASP A 196 -9.21 -7.27 18.02
N ILE A 197 -8.52 -8.05 17.18
CA ILE A 197 -9.14 -9.07 16.33
C ILE A 197 -9.80 -10.16 17.18
N ILE A 198 -9.15 -10.58 18.26
CA ILE A 198 -9.67 -11.61 19.17
C ILE A 198 -10.91 -11.10 19.91
N LYS A 199 -10.86 -9.85 20.40
CA LYS A 199 -11.99 -9.20 21.07
C LYS A 199 -13.22 -9.08 20.17
N GLU A 200 -13.03 -8.72 18.89
CA GLU A 200 -14.14 -8.65 17.92
C GLU A 200 -14.70 -10.03 17.55
N ARG A 201 -13.87 -11.09 17.55
CA ARG A 201 -14.30 -12.46 17.24
C ARG A 201 -15.01 -13.15 18.41
N ASN A 202 -14.56 -12.89 19.63
CA ASN A 202 -15.05 -13.50 20.87
C ASN A 202 -15.33 -12.43 21.94
N PRO A 203 -16.47 -11.71 21.86
CA PRO A 203 -16.75 -10.57 22.75
C PRO A 203 -16.86 -10.91 24.24
N GLY A 204 -16.93 -12.19 24.61
CA GLY A 204 -17.00 -12.67 26.00
C GLY A 204 -15.66 -13.07 26.64
N VAL A 205 -14.55 -13.09 25.89
CA VAL A 205 -13.23 -13.47 26.43
C VAL A 205 -12.46 -12.19 26.74
N ARG A 206 -12.32 -11.85 28.03
CA ARG A 206 -11.43 -10.76 28.45
C ARG A 206 -9.99 -11.15 28.15
N PRO A 207 -9.17 -10.23 27.59
CA PRO A 207 -7.73 -10.43 27.51
C PRO A 207 -7.13 -9.94 28.84
N ASP A 208 -6.93 -10.88 29.75
CA ASP A 208 -6.04 -10.76 30.90
C ASP A 208 -4.56 -10.71 30.46
#